data_AF-A0A954BPG7-F1
#
_entry.id   AF-A0A954BPG7-F1
#
_cell.length_a   1.000
_cell.length_b   1.000
_cell.length_c   1.000
_cell.angle_alpha   90.00
_cell.angle_beta   90.00
_cell.angle_gamma   90.00
#
_symmetry.space_group_name_H-M   'P 1'
#
loop_
_entity.id
_entity.type
_entity.pdbx_description
1 polymer ?
#
loop_
_entity_poly.entity_id
_entity_poly.type
_entity_poly.pdbx_seq_one_letter_code
_entity_poly.pdbx_strand_id
1 'polypeptide(L)'
;NACGHHHVAHIGILGLERAGRENYQITLGGDHTETLAIGERAGPGFDADQVVPAIERLVHAYLALRQGPGETFLMALRRLGLAPFKTALYGEEDRTRAA
;
A
#
# COMPACT_ATOMS: atom_id res chain seq x y z
N ASN A 1 -12.93 -3.63 -13.32
CA ASN A 1 -13.22 -2.21 -13.61
C ASN A 1 -12.23 -1.35 -12.85
N ALA A 2 -11.19 -0.83 -13.51
CA ALA A 2 -10.10 -0.09 -12.87
C ALA A 2 -10.29 1.44 -12.90
N CYS A 3 -11.55 1.90 -12.81
CA CYS A 3 -11.93 3.31 -12.98
C CYS A 3 -11.22 4.26 -12.02
N GLY A 4 -10.83 3.79 -10.83
CA GLY A 4 -10.03 4.55 -9.86
C GLY A 4 -8.52 4.57 -10.12
N HIS A 5 -8.06 3.98 -11.22
CA HIS A 5 -6.63 3.89 -11.60
C HIS A 5 -5.71 3.35 -10.49
N HIS A 6 -6.22 2.43 -9.65
CA HIS A 6 -5.50 1.89 -8.48
C HIS A 6 -4.16 1.21 -8.82
N HIS A 7 -3.96 0.80 -10.07
CA HIS A 7 -2.70 0.20 -10.53
C HIS A 7 -1.58 1.23 -10.71
N VAL A 8 -1.89 2.51 -10.93
CA VAL A 8 -0.92 3.61 -11.06
C VAL A 8 -0.98 4.62 -9.92
N ALA A 9 -1.77 4.34 -8.89
CA ALA A 9 -1.79 5.11 -7.66
C ALA A 9 -0.54 4.80 -6.81
N HIS A 10 0.00 5.82 -6.14
CA HIS A 10 1.10 5.63 -5.19
C HIS A 10 0.70 4.65 -4.07
N ILE A 11 -0.55 4.75 -3.61
CA ILE A 11 -1.24 3.81 -2.73
C ILE A 11 -2.54 3.42 -3.44
N GLY A 12 -2.57 2.24 -4.04
CA GLY A 12 -3.75 1.72 -4.73
C GLY A 12 -4.62 0.90 -3.80
N ILE A 13 -5.94 1.06 -3.93
CA ILE A 13 -6.93 0.25 -3.22
C ILE A 13 -7.85 -0.38 -4.27
N LEU A 14 -7.87 -1.71 -4.30
CA LEU A 14 -8.73 -2.50 -5.16
C LEU A 14 -9.77 -3.23 -4.29
N GLY A 15 -11.04 -2.84 -4.42
CA GLY A 15 -12.16 -3.56 -3.82
C GLY A 15 -12.44 -4.86 -4.58
N LEU A 16 -12.55 -5.94 -3.83
CA LEU A 16 -12.81 -7.31 -4.25
C LEU A 16 -13.96 -7.88 -3.42
N GLU A 17 -14.62 -8.90 -3.95
CA GLU A 17 -15.53 -9.73 -3.19
C GLU A 17 -14.86 -11.10 -2.98
N ARG A 18 -14.85 -11.59 -1.74
CA ARG A 18 -14.36 -12.93 -1.41
C ARG A 18 -15.38 -13.61 -0.49
N ALA A 19 -15.99 -14.69 -1.01
CA ALA A 19 -17.02 -15.46 -0.28
C ALA A 19 -18.17 -14.59 0.27
N GLY A 20 -18.68 -13.66 -0.54
CA GLY A 20 -19.77 -12.76 -0.15
C GLY A 20 -19.38 -11.66 0.83
N ARG A 21 -18.08 -11.44 1.08
CA ARG A 21 -17.56 -10.35 1.92
C ARG A 21 -16.66 -9.42 1.12
N GLU A 22 -16.75 -8.12 1.42
CA GLU A 22 -15.85 -7.12 0.84
C GLU A 22 -14.42 -7.32 1.35
N ASN A 23 -13.47 -7.28 0.42
CA ASN A 23 -12.04 -7.39 0.70
C ASN A 23 -11.26 -6.36 -0.12
N TYR A 24 -10.27 -5.71 0.48
CA TYR A 24 -9.56 -4.58 -0.11
C TYR A 24 -8.08 -4.89 -0.25
N GLN A 25 -7.64 -5.04 -1.49
CA GLN A 25 -6.24 -5.26 -1.82
C GLN A 25 -5.49 -3.93 -1.93
N ILE A 26 -4.39 -3.81 -1.18
CA ILE A 26 -3.49 -2.65 -1.27
C ILE A 26 -2.34 -2.95 -2.25
N THR A 27 -2.05 -1.99 -3.12
CA THR A 27 -0.85 -1.92 -3.96
C THR A 27 -0.03 -0.67 -3.65
N LEU A 28 1.28 -0.73 -3.79
CA LEU A 28 2.20 0.36 -3.45
C LEU A 28 3.16 0.64 -4.61
N GLY A 29 3.45 1.93 -4.82
CA GLY A 29 4.51 2.35 -5.75
C GLY A 29 4.10 2.47 -7.21
N GLY A 30 2.79 2.47 -7.48
CA GLY A 30 2.29 2.89 -8.79
C GLY A 30 2.64 4.36 -9.05
N ASP A 31 2.76 4.73 -10.31
CA ASP A 31 3.09 6.08 -10.75
C ASP A 31 2.42 6.32 -12.10
N HIS A 32 1.61 7.38 -12.19
CA HIS A 32 0.84 7.75 -13.39
C HIS A 32 1.55 8.81 -14.25
N THR A 33 2.75 9.23 -13.85
CA THR A 33 3.55 10.24 -14.55
C THR A 33 4.44 9.60 -15.62
N GLU A 34 5.38 10.37 -16.16
CA GLU A 34 6.33 9.91 -17.19
C GLU A 34 7.22 8.75 -16.73
N THR A 35 7.44 8.60 -15.42
CA THR A 35 8.18 7.47 -14.84
C THR A 35 7.34 6.20 -14.66
N LEU A 36 6.12 6.18 -15.22
CA LEU A 36 5.10 5.13 -15.25
C LEU A 36 5.50 3.83 -14.54
N ALA A 37 4.83 3.55 -13.43
CA ALA A 37 5.03 2.32 -12.66
C ALA A 37 3.68 1.70 -12.31
N ILE A 38 3.61 0.38 -12.35
CA ILE A 38 2.48 -0.38 -11.81
C ILE A 38 2.78 -0.70 -10.35
N GLY A 39 1.82 -0.40 -9.47
CA GLY A 39 1.95 -0.67 -8.04
C GLY A 39 2.04 -2.17 -7.75
N GLU A 40 2.94 -2.53 -6.83
CA GLU A 40 3.12 -3.90 -6.37
C GLU A 40 2.15 -4.23 -5.25
N ARG A 41 1.60 -5.45 -5.26
CA ARG A 41 0.76 -5.96 -4.17
C ARG A 41 1.53 -5.96 -2.84
N ALA A 42 0.95 -5.31 -1.83
CA ALA A 42 1.57 -5.24 -0.51
C ALA A 42 1.54 -6.57 0.26
N GLY A 43 0.46 -7.35 0.11
CA GLY A 43 0.23 -8.61 0.84
C GLY A 43 -1.24 -9.03 0.74
N PRO A 44 -1.78 -9.79 1.72
CA PRO A 44 -3.22 -10.11 1.79
C PRO A 44 -4.10 -8.86 1.81
N GLY A 45 -5.33 -8.99 1.32
CA GLY A 45 -6.33 -7.91 1.38
C GLY A 45 -7.00 -7.82 2.76
N PHE A 46 -7.50 -6.62 3.07
CA PHE A 46 -8.14 -6.30 4.35
C PHE A 46 -9.67 -6.40 4.25
N ASP A 47 -10.33 -6.75 5.35
CA ASP A 47 -11.78 -6.60 5.45
C ASP A 47 -12.18 -5.10 5.49
N ALA A 48 -13.45 -4.81 5.23
CA ALA A 48 -13.97 -3.44 5.12
C ALA A 48 -13.70 -2.55 6.34
N ASP A 49 -13.74 -3.11 7.54
CA ASP A 49 -13.45 -2.43 8.80
C ASP A 49 -11.94 -2.27 9.06
N GLN A 50 -11.10 -3.04 8.37
CA GLN A 50 -9.64 -3.06 8.56
C GLN A 50 -8.87 -2.21 7.54
N VAL A 51 -9.46 -1.89 6.38
CA VAL A 51 -8.76 -1.13 5.32
C VAL A 51 -8.40 0.28 5.78
N VAL A 52 -9.30 1.00 6.47
CA VAL A 52 -9.04 2.37 6.93
C VAL A 52 -7.91 2.40 7.98
N PRO A 53 -7.92 1.57 9.04
CA PRO A 53 -6.78 1.43 9.95
C PRO A 53 -5.46 1.06 9.26
N ALA A 54 -5.50 0.20 8.24
CA ALA A 54 -4.30 -0.19 7.50
C ALA A 54 -3.67 1.00 6.74
N ILE A 55 -4.49 1.82 6.08
CA ILE A 55 -4.02 3.04 5.42
C ILE A 55 -3.45 4.04 6.43
N GLU A 56 -4.06 4.16 7.61
CA GLU A 56 -3.54 5.02 8.66
C GLU A 56 -2.14 4.59 9.11
N ARG A 57 -1.93 3.28 9.37
CA ARG A 57 -0.59 2.73 9.70
C ARG A 57 0.43 3.01 8.60
N LEU A 58 0.02 2.89 7.35
CA LEU A 58 0.89 3.15 6.20
C LEU A 58 1.30 4.63 6.12
N VAL A 59 0.38 5.56 6.36
CA VAL A 59 0.66 7.00 6.37
C VAL A 59 1.57 7.36 7.55
N HIS A 60 1.30 6.84 8.75
CA HIS A 60 2.16 7.06 9.92
C HIS A 60 3.58 6.53 9.70
N ALA A 61 3.74 5.33 9.11
CA ALA A 61 5.04 4.79 8.77
C ALA A 61 5.79 5.68 7.77
N TYR A 62 5.11 6.18 6.73
CA TYR A 62 5.71 7.15 5.81
C TYR A 62 6.16 8.42 6.54
N LEU A 63 5.31 9.01 7.37
CA LEU A 63 5.64 10.25 8.09
C LEU A 63 6.80 10.05 9.08
N ALA A 64 6.93 8.87 9.68
CA ALA A 64 8.03 8.52 10.59
C ALA A 64 9.35 8.27 9.84
N LEU A 65 9.30 7.73 8.62
CA LEU A 65 10.47 7.31 7.86
C LEU A 65 10.96 8.35 6.83
N ARG A 66 10.15 9.39 6.55
CA ARG A 66 10.54 10.45 5.62
C ARG A 66 11.65 11.32 6.23
N GLN A 67 12.61 11.73 5.40
CA GLN A 67 13.74 12.56 5.80
C GLN A 67 13.38 14.03 6.02
N GLY A 68 12.18 14.45 5.58
CA GLY A 68 11.69 15.81 5.76
C GLY A 68 10.38 16.05 5.01
N PRO A 69 9.81 17.27 5.11
CA PRO A 69 8.53 17.60 4.49
C PRO A 69 8.56 17.59 2.94
N GLY A 70 9.74 17.70 2.33
CA GLY A 70 9.89 17.65 0.87
C GLY A 70 9.96 16.24 0.27
N GLU A 71 10.11 15.20 1.10
CA GLU A 71 10.12 13.82 0.60
C GLU A 71 8.68 13.29 0.53
N THR A 72 8.20 12.96 -0.67
CA THR A 72 6.86 12.39 -0.88
C THR A 72 6.81 10.91 -0.49
N PHE A 73 5.60 10.34 -0.37
CA PHE A 73 5.42 8.91 -0.13
C PHE A 73 6.18 8.04 -1.15
N LEU A 74 6.03 8.36 -2.45
CA LEU A 74 6.65 7.59 -3.52
C LEU A 74 8.19 7.68 -3.47
N MET A 75 8.74 8.84 -3.11
CA MET A 75 10.19 9.01 -2.91
C MET A 75 10.69 8.15 -1.74
N ALA A 76 10.01 8.21 -0.59
CA ALA A 76 10.36 7.40 0.57
C ALA A 76 10.27 5.90 0.26
N LEU A 77 9.22 5.48 -0.44
CA LEU A 77 9.03 4.10 -0.89
C LEU A 77 10.17 3.63 -1.80
N ARG A 78 10.57 4.44 -2.78
CA ARG A 78 11.67 4.12 -3.70
C ARG A 78 13.02 4.02 -2.98
N ARG A 79 13.27 4.88 -1.99
CA ARG A 79 14.51 4.89 -1.19
C ARG A 79 14.59 3.71 -0.22
N LEU A 80 13.50 3.38 0.46
CA LEU A 80 13.46 2.39 1.54
C LEU A 80 13.08 0.98 1.06
N GLY A 81 12.47 0.88 -0.11
CA GLY A 81 11.79 -0.33 -0.57
C GLY A 81 10.47 -0.59 0.17
N LEU A 82 9.82 -1.71 -0.18
CA LEU A 82 8.50 -2.07 0.34
C LEU A 82 8.51 -2.59 1.78
N ALA A 83 9.64 -3.13 2.24
CA ALA A 83 9.73 -3.86 3.50
C ALA A 83 9.19 -3.11 4.73
N PRO A 84 9.56 -1.83 5.00
CA PRO A 84 9.01 -1.12 6.16
C PRO A 84 7.50 -0.86 6.04
N PHE A 85 6.99 -0.65 4.83
CA PHE A 85 5.56 -0.41 4.59
C PHE A 85 4.73 -1.70 4.69
N LYS A 86 5.25 -2.83 4.21
CA LYS A 86 4.66 -4.15 4.45
C LYS A 86 4.63 -4.47 5.95
N THR A 87 5.70 -4.13 6.68
CA THR A 87 5.75 -4.29 8.15
C THR A 87 4.72 -3.40 8.86
N ALA A 88 4.51 -2.17 8.41
CA ALA A 88 3.48 -1.29 8.98
C ALA A 88 2.05 -1.80 8.73
N LEU A 89 1.81 -2.43 7.57
CA LEU A 89 0.51 -2.96 7.20
C LEU A 89 0.13 -4.22 8.00
N TYR A 90 1.10 -5.15 8.16
CA TYR A 90 0.85 -6.51 8.63
C TYR A 90 1.56 -6.88 9.96
N GLY A 91 2.46 -6.04 10.47
CA GLY A 91 3.31 -6.37 11.62
C GLY A 91 4.51 -7.25 11.25
N GLU A 92 5.31 -7.64 12.25
CA GLU A 92 6.52 -8.45 12.04
C GLU A 92 6.22 -9.94 11.81
N GLU A 93 5.15 -10.46 12.42
CA GLU A 93 4.80 -11.89 12.43
C GLU A 93 4.19 -12.37 11.08
N ASP A 94 3.48 -11.49 10.36
CA ASP A 94 2.79 -11.82 9.11
C ASP A 94 3.68 -11.78 7.85
N ARG A 95 4.97 -11.38 7.97
CA ARG A 95 5.93 -11.44 6.85
C ARG A 95 6.07 -12.85 6.27
N THR A 96 5.86 -13.87 7.11
CA THR A 96 5.97 -15.29 6.75
C THR A 96 4.78 -15.81 5.93
N ARG A 97 3.63 -15.10 5.91
CA ARG A 97 2.43 -15.49 5.14
C ARG A 97 2.26 -14.73 3.82
N ALA A 98 3.07 -13.69 3.62
CA ALA A 98 3.04 -12.82 2.43
C ALA A 98 4.14 -13.13 1.40
N ALA A 99 5.04 -14.09 1.71
CA ALA A 99 6.05 -14.66 0.81
C ALA A 99 5.51 -15.94 0.16
#